data_AF-A0A8J5X637-F1
#
_entry.id   AF-A0A8J5X637-F1
#
_cell.length_a   1.000
_cell.length_b   1.000
_cell.length_c   1.000
_cell.angle_alpha   90.00
_cell.angle_beta   90.00
_cell.angle_gamma   90.00
#
_symmetry.space_group_name_H-M   'P 1'
#
loop_
_entity.id
_entity.type
_entity.pdbx_description
1 polymer ?
#
loop_
_entity_poly.entity_id
_entity_poly.type
_entity_poly.pdbx_seq_one_letter_code
_entity_poly.pdbx_strand_id
1 'polypeptide(L)'
;MAPKAAKGSKGKGGKGGKGGKSDKKADANDGAVTVESLQEKVNELLAELDHERVERNYFQLERDKINTFWEISKKELDDRKAELRNKDREGEELEERHQVEIKVYKQKVKHLLYEHQNNVATLKTEGEVALRLQFDEHAAREAELKRDKRSLKLELKELELAHEDVIRELKQEHDKNITKLRQEYERNVKELQLKAEKKMKLLRDELELRRKVEILEIQERKNGHINELMRRHEKAFGEIKNYYNDITHNNLDLIRSLKEEVADMNKKLAANEKLMFEIAQENKKLSEPLTRALKEVEKLRHELANYQKDKMSLQNAKSRLHVLETQLRDLTWEHEVLEQRFGAVEKERDELYEHFESTIYEVQQKSGFKNILLEKKLEAQAESLEKKEAQLSEVLAASNLDPTMLGAVAKKLDDVLDAKNGALKSLQYELDRVTKAHNDVIRVYESKLTEFGIPVEELGFRPLVTNTGTGPAGLVAS
;
A
#
# COMPACT_ATOMS: atom_id res chain seq x y z
N MET A 1 -3.18 -37.47 74.03
CA MET A 1 -3.82 -37.17 75.33
C MET A 1 -4.86 -38.25 75.63
N ALA A 2 -5.03 -38.66 76.88
CA ALA A 2 -6.26 -39.31 77.35
C ALA A 2 -7.28 -38.20 77.77
N PRO A 3 -8.57 -38.42 78.12
CA PRO A 3 -8.99 -39.42 79.13
C PRO A 3 -10.42 -40.05 79.07
N LYS A 4 -10.59 -41.23 79.70
CA LYS A 4 -11.78 -41.71 80.48
C LYS A 4 -13.16 -41.87 79.77
N ALA A 5 -14.21 -42.51 80.31
CA ALA A 5 -14.46 -43.68 81.20
C ALA A 5 -16.03 -43.84 81.34
N ALA A 6 -16.71 -44.70 82.13
CA ALA A 6 -16.35 -45.76 83.10
C ALA A 6 -17.55 -46.70 83.42
N LYS A 7 -17.28 -47.98 83.77
CA LYS A 7 -18.10 -48.92 84.60
C LYS A 7 -19.44 -49.47 84.03
N GLY A 8 -19.90 -50.68 84.40
CA GLY A 8 -19.23 -51.77 85.15
C GLY A 8 -20.14 -52.67 86.02
N SER A 9 -19.53 -53.66 86.71
CA SER A 9 -20.12 -54.63 87.69
C SER A 9 -21.02 -55.75 87.09
N LYS A 10 -21.26 -56.93 87.66
CA LYS A 10 -20.78 -57.74 88.84
C LYS A 10 -21.38 -59.18 88.64
N GLY A 11 -20.86 -60.33 89.07
CA GLY A 11 -19.60 -60.75 89.72
C GLY A 11 -19.76 -62.09 90.51
N LYS A 12 -18.67 -62.88 90.70
CA LYS A 12 -18.56 -64.18 91.46
C LYS A 12 -19.31 -65.41 90.88
N GLY A 13 -18.89 -66.67 91.11
CA GLY A 13 -17.55 -67.17 91.52
C GLY A 13 -17.49 -68.47 92.38
N GLY A 14 -17.13 -69.62 91.78
CA GLY A 14 -16.59 -70.83 92.45
C GLY A 14 -17.58 -71.77 93.19
N LYS A 15 -17.21 -72.97 93.71
CA LYS A 15 -16.06 -73.88 93.45
C LYS A 15 -16.22 -75.23 94.21
N GLY A 16 -16.17 -76.39 93.52
CA GLY A 16 -16.03 -77.76 94.11
C GLY A 16 -17.31 -78.39 94.71
N GLY A 17 -17.37 -79.70 95.04
CA GLY A 17 -16.45 -80.82 94.73
C GLY A 17 -16.54 -82.05 95.69
N LYS A 18 -16.52 -83.29 95.15
CA LYS A 18 -16.63 -84.62 95.84
C LYS A 18 -17.98 -84.92 96.55
N GLY A 19 -18.39 -86.18 96.78
CA GLY A 19 -17.92 -87.47 96.23
C GLY A 19 -18.14 -88.71 97.14
N GLY A 20 -18.64 -89.83 96.58
CA GLY A 20 -18.73 -91.17 97.21
C GLY A 20 -20.00 -91.45 98.05
N LYS A 21 -20.30 -92.68 98.51
CA LYS A 21 -19.91 -94.05 98.05
C LYS A 21 -20.76 -95.10 98.80
N SER A 22 -21.29 -96.11 98.08
CA SER A 22 -21.83 -97.41 98.56
C SER A 22 -23.01 -97.33 99.58
N ASP A 23 -23.71 -98.40 100.01
CA ASP A 23 -23.48 -99.85 99.93
C ASP A 23 -24.75 -100.70 99.68
N LYS A 24 -24.54 -101.97 99.29
CA LYS A 24 -25.58 -103.03 99.31
C LYS A 24 -25.64 -103.67 100.70
N LYS A 25 -26.81 -104.19 101.09
CA LYS A 25 -26.85 -105.46 101.86
C LYS A 25 -28.16 -106.21 101.67
N ALA A 26 -28.10 -107.53 101.87
CA ALA A 26 -29.22 -108.45 101.92
C ALA A 26 -29.00 -109.44 103.08
N ASP A 27 -30.09 -110.00 103.58
CA ASP A 27 -30.21 -111.28 104.31
C ASP A 27 -31.49 -111.93 103.73
N ALA A 28 -31.60 -113.18 103.28
CA ALA A 28 -30.97 -114.47 103.62
C ALA A 28 -31.81 -115.34 104.59
N ASN A 29 -31.67 -116.66 104.42
CA ASN A 29 -32.37 -117.77 105.10
C ASN A 29 -33.88 -117.96 104.80
N ASP A 30 -34.38 -119.19 104.67
CA ASP A 30 -33.67 -120.44 104.27
C ASP A 30 -34.69 -121.43 103.69
N GLY A 31 -34.26 -122.26 102.74
CA GLY A 31 -35.11 -123.28 102.09
C GLY A 31 -34.30 -124.53 101.85
N ALA A 32 -34.70 -125.66 102.43
CA ALA A 32 -33.87 -126.87 102.49
C ALA A 32 -33.46 -127.39 101.09
N VAL A 33 -32.17 -127.29 100.78
CA VAL A 33 -31.58 -127.71 99.49
C VAL A 33 -30.96 -129.10 99.60
N THR A 34 -31.32 -129.99 98.66
CA THR A 34 -30.64 -131.27 98.41
C THR A 34 -29.50 -131.10 97.39
N VAL A 35 -28.55 -132.04 97.41
CA VAL A 35 -27.21 -131.89 96.78
C VAL A 35 -27.26 -131.55 95.27
N GLU A 36 -28.21 -132.08 94.52
CA GLU A 36 -28.30 -131.88 93.06
C GLU A 36 -28.57 -130.41 92.68
N SER A 37 -29.38 -129.70 93.46
CA SER A 37 -29.71 -128.28 93.21
C SER A 37 -28.49 -127.35 93.36
N LEU A 38 -27.47 -127.75 94.13
CA LEU A 38 -26.21 -126.99 94.22
C LEU A 38 -25.39 -127.05 92.92
N GLN A 39 -25.53 -128.11 92.13
CA GLN A 39 -24.80 -128.27 90.87
C GLN A 39 -25.47 -127.46 89.73
N GLU A 40 -26.79 -127.37 89.71
CA GLU A 40 -27.49 -126.40 88.86
C GLU A 40 -27.11 -124.96 89.23
N LYS A 41 -27.04 -124.63 90.53
CA LYS A 41 -26.60 -123.31 91.01
C LYS A 41 -25.20 -122.93 90.53
N VAL A 42 -24.27 -123.88 90.51
CA VAL A 42 -22.91 -123.66 89.97
C VAL A 42 -22.93 -123.41 88.46
N ASN A 43 -23.78 -124.11 87.72
CA ASN A 43 -23.92 -123.90 86.27
C ASN A 43 -24.61 -122.57 85.92
N GLU A 44 -25.63 -122.16 86.67
CA GLU A 44 -26.23 -120.82 86.59
C GLU A 44 -25.16 -119.74 86.82
N LEU A 45 -24.40 -119.81 87.92
CA LEU A 45 -23.37 -118.83 88.27
C LEU A 45 -22.21 -118.79 87.25
N LEU A 46 -21.90 -119.89 86.58
CA LEU A 46 -20.92 -119.91 85.48
C LEU A 46 -21.47 -119.26 84.20
N ALA A 47 -22.74 -119.49 83.87
CA ALA A 47 -23.41 -118.83 82.75
C ALA A 47 -23.58 -117.31 82.99
N GLU A 48 -23.94 -116.90 84.22
CA GLU A 48 -23.95 -115.50 84.63
C GLU A 48 -22.56 -114.86 84.55
N LEU A 49 -21.50 -115.56 84.99
CA LEU A 49 -20.13 -115.07 84.91
C LEU A 49 -19.65 -114.86 83.46
N ASP A 50 -19.99 -115.77 82.54
CA ASP A 50 -19.67 -115.61 81.12
C ASP A 50 -20.56 -114.58 80.41
N HIS A 51 -21.82 -114.42 80.84
CA HIS A 51 -22.66 -113.30 80.40
C HIS A 51 -22.08 -111.95 80.84
N GLU A 52 -21.71 -111.79 82.13
CA GLU A 52 -21.01 -110.61 82.64
C GLU A 52 -19.70 -110.33 81.89
N ARG A 53 -18.96 -111.37 81.48
CA ARG A 53 -17.72 -111.21 80.69
C ARG A 53 -18.02 -110.66 79.29
N VAL A 54 -19.06 -111.16 78.64
CA VAL A 54 -19.49 -110.66 77.31
C VAL A 54 -20.00 -109.22 77.41
N GLU A 55 -20.85 -108.91 78.39
CA GLU A 55 -21.33 -107.54 78.62
C GLU A 55 -20.16 -106.59 78.94
N ARG A 56 -19.23 -106.99 79.82
CA ARG A 56 -18.06 -106.20 80.17
C ARG A 56 -17.17 -105.90 78.95
N ASN A 57 -17.01 -106.88 78.06
CA ASN A 57 -16.29 -106.70 76.79
C ASN A 57 -17.03 -105.74 75.86
N TYR A 58 -18.35 -105.89 75.71
CA TYR A 58 -19.21 -104.97 74.95
C TYR A 58 -19.12 -103.52 75.50
N PHE A 59 -19.25 -103.32 76.82
CA PHE A 59 -19.09 -102.01 77.46
C PHE A 59 -17.64 -101.48 77.46
N GLN A 60 -16.62 -102.31 77.23
CA GLN A 60 -15.27 -101.85 76.91
C GLN A 60 -15.21 -101.35 75.47
N LEU A 61 -15.69 -102.13 74.50
CA LEU A 61 -15.71 -101.74 73.08
C LEU A 61 -16.53 -100.47 72.83
N GLU A 62 -17.70 -100.31 73.45
CA GLU A 62 -18.50 -99.08 73.34
C GLU A 62 -17.83 -97.88 74.01
N ARG A 63 -17.20 -98.06 75.18
CA ARG A 63 -16.40 -97.00 75.81
C ARG A 63 -15.23 -96.58 74.93
N ASP A 64 -14.53 -97.53 74.34
CA ASP A 64 -13.34 -97.25 73.54
C ASP A 64 -13.72 -96.61 72.19
N LYS A 65 -14.87 -96.97 71.60
CA LYS A 65 -15.51 -96.23 70.49
C LYS A 65 -15.88 -94.79 70.90
N ILE A 66 -16.52 -94.61 72.06
CA ILE A 66 -16.91 -93.28 72.55
C ILE A 66 -15.67 -92.41 72.81
N ASN A 67 -14.59 -93.00 73.33
CA ASN A 67 -13.29 -92.32 73.48
C ASN A 67 -12.70 -91.94 72.12
N THR A 68 -12.65 -92.84 71.12
CA THR A 68 -12.08 -92.47 69.80
C THR A 68 -12.93 -91.44 69.07
N PHE A 69 -14.26 -91.50 69.13
CA PHE A 69 -15.12 -90.43 68.63
C PHE A 69 -14.89 -89.11 69.38
N TRP A 70 -14.74 -89.14 70.71
CA TRP A 70 -14.42 -87.94 71.49
C TRP A 70 -13.05 -87.34 71.14
N GLU A 71 -12.02 -88.17 70.95
CA GLU A 71 -10.69 -87.72 70.52
C GLU A 71 -10.70 -87.14 69.10
N ILE A 72 -11.40 -87.79 68.16
CA ILE A 72 -11.60 -87.29 66.79
C ILE A 72 -12.33 -85.95 66.83
N SER A 73 -13.52 -85.86 67.42
CA SER A 73 -14.29 -84.61 67.41
C SER A 73 -13.68 -83.50 68.27
N LYS A 74 -12.86 -83.84 69.28
CA LYS A 74 -12.02 -82.86 69.99
C LYS A 74 -10.91 -82.33 69.08
N LYS A 75 -10.24 -83.21 68.31
CA LYS A 75 -9.22 -82.81 67.35
C LYS A 75 -9.82 -81.95 66.24
N GLU A 76 -10.93 -82.37 65.63
CA GLU A 76 -11.69 -81.59 64.65
C GLU A 76 -12.08 -80.21 65.19
N LEU A 77 -12.54 -80.13 66.45
CA LEU A 77 -12.86 -78.86 67.11
C LEU A 77 -11.62 -77.96 67.28
N ASP A 78 -10.46 -78.52 67.62
CA ASP A 78 -9.22 -77.77 67.80
C ASP A 78 -8.57 -77.36 66.47
N ASP A 79 -8.66 -78.20 65.43
CA ASP A 79 -8.29 -77.91 64.04
C ASP A 79 -9.20 -76.79 63.47
N ARG A 80 -10.53 -76.87 63.65
CA ARG A 80 -11.47 -75.78 63.27
C ARG A 80 -11.19 -74.47 64.01
N LYS A 81 -10.82 -74.51 65.29
CA LYS A 81 -10.35 -73.30 66.02
C LYS A 81 -9.04 -72.75 65.47
N ALA A 82 -8.20 -73.56 64.84
CA ALA A 82 -6.96 -73.09 64.19
C ALA A 82 -7.27 -72.47 62.82
N GLU A 83 -8.14 -73.09 62.01
CA GLU A 83 -8.66 -72.49 60.77
C GLU A 83 -9.29 -71.11 61.03
N LEU A 84 -10.13 -70.99 62.05
CA LEU A 84 -10.80 -69.73 62.40
C LEU A 84 -9.78 -68.62 62.72
N ARG A 85 -8.81 -68.90 63.61
CA ARG A 85 -7.73 -67.96 63.96
C ARG A 85 -6.84 -67.59 62.77
N ASN A 86 -6.63 -68.51 61.82
CA ASN A 86 -5.91 -68.20 60.59
C ASN A 86 -6.75 -67.29 59.68
N LYS A 87 -8.07 -67.47 59.60
CA LYS A 87 -8.97 -66.60 58.82
C LYS A 87 -9.17 -65.22 59.44
N ASP A 88 -9.25 -65.13 60.77
CA ASP A 88 -9.23 -63.85 61.48
C ASP A 88 -7.96 -63.06 61.14
N ARG A 89 -6.80 -63.72 61.19
CA ARG A 89 -5.49 -63.13 60.83
C ARG A 89 -5.36 -62.78 59.34
N GLU A 90 -5.87 -63.60 58.43
CA GLU A 90 -5.96 -63.23 56.99
C GLU A 90 -6.79 -61.96 56.79
N GLY A 91 -7.85 -61.78 57.57
CA GLY A 91 -8.64 -60.55 57.62
C GLY A 91 -7.83 -59.35 58.09
N GLU A 92 -7.14 -59.46 59.23
CA GLU A 92 -6.24 -58.42 59.77
C GLU A 92 -5.17 -58.02 58.73
N GLU A 93 -4.49 -58.99 58.11
CA GLU A 93 -3.47 -58.73 57.09
C GLU A 93 -4.03 -58.09 55.81
N LEU A 94 -5.29 -58.38 55.44
CA LEU A 94 -5.96 -57.72 54.31
C LEU A 94 -6.36 -56.27 54.64
N GLU A 95 -6.86 -56.01 55.86
CA GLU A 95 -7.15 -54.65 56.32
C GLU A 95 -5.89 -53.78 56.40
N GLU A 96 -4.77 -54.32 56.91
CA GLU A 96 -3.49 -53.61 56.93
C GLU A 96 -3.00 -53.26 55.51
N ARG A 97 -3.03 -54.23 54.58
CA ARG A 97 -2.66 -54.01 53.17
C ARG A 97 -3.54 -52.93 52.54
N HIS A 98 -4.86 -52.99 52.73
CA HIS A 98 -5.78 -52.01 52.16
C HIS A 98 -5.59 -50.61 52.78
N GLN A 99 -5.26 -50.51 54.07
CA GLN A 99 -4.87 -49.23 54.68
C GLN A 99 -3.56 -48.66 54.10
N VAL A 100 -2.60 -49.51 53.72
CA VAL A 100 -1.37 -49.07 53.03
C VAL A 100 -1.69 -48.60 51.61
N GLU A 101 -2.49 -49.34 50.86
CA GLU A 101 -2.98 -48.93 49.53
C GLU A 101 -3.68 -47.57 49.57
N ILE A 102 -4.63 -47.36 50.50
CA ILE A 102 -5.32 -46.07 50.68
C ILE A 102 -4.34 -44.92 50.94
N LYS A 103 -3.24 -45.16 51.70
CA LYS A 103 -2.19 -44.16 51.93
C LYS A 103 -1.42 -43.86 50.65
N VAL A 104 -1.03 -44.89 49.89
CA VAL A 104 -0.34 -44.76 48.59
C VAL A 104 -1.22 -44.03 47.56
N TYR A 105 -2.48 -44.39 47.41
CA TYR A 105 -3.43 -43.71 46.52
C TYR A 105 -3.63 -42.24 46.93
N LYS A 106 -3.80 -41.93 48.22
CA LYS A 106 -3.88 -40.54 48.71
C LYS A 106 -2.60 -39.75 48.40
N GLN A 107 -1.43 -40.37 48.49
CA GLN A 107 -0.15 -39.73 48.16
C GLN A 107 0.01 -39.52 46.64
N LYS A 108 -0.40 -40.49 45.82
CA LYS A 108 -0.39 -40.40 44.35
C LYS A 108 -1.34 -39.31 43.84
N VAL A 109 -2.55 -39.20 44.41
CA VAL A 109 -3.49 -38.11 44.11
C VAL A 109 -2.94 -36.75 44.53
N LYS A 110 -2.30 -36.64 45.71
CA LYS A 110 -1.63 -35.39 46.11
C LYS A 110 -0.50 -34.99 45.16
N HIS A 111 0.29 -35.96 44.69
CA HIS A 111 1.36 -35.69 43.74
C HIS A 111 0.83 -35.22 42.38
N LEU A 112 -0.18 -35.91 41.83
CA LEU A 112 -0.87 -35.51 40.59
C LEU A 112 -1.48 -34.11 40.68
N LEU A 113 -2.12 -33.76 41.80
CA LEU A 113 -2.66 -32.42 42.02
C LEU A 113 -1.55 -31.37 42.10
N TYR A 114 -0.41 -31.69 42.72
CA TYR A 114 0.74 -30.80 42.79
C TYR A 114 1.41 -30.60 41.43
N GLU A 115 1.64 -31.67 40.67
CA GLU A 115 2.14 -31.58 39.28
C GLU A 115 1.18 -30.77 38.41
N HIS A 116 -0.12 -31.06 38.45
CA HIS A 116 -1.09 -30.30 37.67
C HIS A 116 -1.11 -28.81 38.07
N GLN A 117 -1.01 -28.50 39.37
CA GLN A 117 -0.93 -27.11 39.82
C GLN A 117 0.37 -26.44 39.36
N ASN A 118 1.50 -27.14 39.38
CA ASN A 118 2.80 -26.64 38.95
C ASN A 118 2.84 -26.43 37.42
N ASN A 119 2.31 -27.37 36.64
CA ASN A 119 2.20 -27.27 35.18
C ASN A 119 1.25 -26.14 34.76
N VAL A 120 0.15 -25.92 35.48
CA VAL A 120 -0.72 -24.75 35.28
C VAL A 120 -0.02 -23.44 35.67
N ALA A 121 0.91 -23.45 36.63
CA ALA A 121 1.70 -22.28 36.97
C ALA A 121 2.76 -21.97 35.90
N THR A 122 3.53 -22.97 35.44
CA THR A 122 4.55 -22.79 34.40
C THR A 122 3.93 -22.33 33.09
N LEU A 123 2.88 -22.99 32.61
CA LEU A 123 2.17 -22.58 31.37
C LEU A 123 1.62 -21.15 31.44
N LYS A 124 1.20 -20.68 32.63
CA LYS A 124 0.81 -19.27 32.82
C LYS A 124 2.00 -18.33 32.74
N THR A 125 3.10 -18.63 33.43
CA THR A 125 4.31 -17.79 33.36
C THR A 125 4.94 -17.77 31.96
N GLU A 126 4.93 -18.90 31.25
CA GLU A 126 5.39 -19.00 29.86
C GLU A 126 4.48 -18.20 28.93
N GLY A 127 3.16 -18.29 29.10
CA GLY A 127 2.18 -17.48 28.37
C GLY A 127 2.32 -15.97 28.62
N GLU A 128 2.53 -15.55 29.87
CA GLU A 128 2.77 -14.14 30.23
C GLU A 128 4.09 -13.62 29.66
N VAL A 129 5.16 -14.43 29.69
CA VAL A 129 6.46 -14.09 29.07
C VAL A 129 6.35 -14.00 27.55
N ALA A 130 5.65 -14.93 26.90
CA ALA A 130 5.45 -14.90 25.45
C ALA A 130 4.60 -13.69 25.00
N LEU A 131 3.52 -13.38 25.73
CA LEU A 131 2.71 -12.18 25.52
C LEU A 131 3.54 -10.90 25.67
N ARG A 132 4.39 -10.83 26.68
CA ARG A 132 5.27 -9.68 26.91
C ARG A 132 6.32 -9.53 25.82
N LEU A 133 6.97 -10.62 25.43
CA LEU A 133 7.99 -10.60 24.39
C LEU A 133 7.40 -10.19 23.03
N GLN A 134 6.18 -10.66 22.70
CA GLN A 134 5.44 -10.16 21.54
C GLN A 134 5.08 -8.67 21.65
N PHE A 135 4.67 -8.19 22.83
CA PHE A 135 4.44 -6.75 23.05
C PHE A 135 5.70 -5.90 22.84
N ASP A 136 6.84 -6.35 23.38
CA ASP A 136 8.13 -5.65 23.27
C ASP A 136 8.64 -5.66 21.80
N GLU A 137 8.48 -6.78 21.07
CA GLU A 137 8.75 -6.84 19.63
C GLU A 137 7.84 -5.92 18.80
N HIS A 138 6.53 -5.89 19.09
CA HIS A 138 5.59 -5.02 18.39
C HIS A 138 5.88 -3.54 18.67
N ALA A 139 6.27 -3.19 19.90
CA ALA A 139 6.70 -1.84 20.26
C ALA A 139 8.02 -1.44 19.56
N ALA A 140 8.97 -2.38 19.42
CA ALA A 140 10.21 -2.16 18.66
C ALA A 140 9.92 -1.91 17.17
N ARG A 141 9.13 -2.78 16.53
CA ARG A 141 8.69 -2.64 15.13
C ARG A 141 7.93 -1.33 14.89
N GLU A 142 7.05 -0.92 15.81
CA GLU A 142 6.41 0.40 15.73
C GLU A 142 7.42 1.56 15.86
N ALA A 143 8.42 1.45 16.73
CA ALA A 143 9.43 2.49 16.92
C ALA A 143 10.36 2.63 15.70
N GLU A 144 10.67 1.54 15.00
CA GLU A 144 11.39 1.51 13.72
C GLU A 144 10.56 2.16 12.61
N LEU A 145 9.33 1.70 12.36
CA LEU A 145 8.44 2.33 11.37
C LEU A 145 8.20 3.83 11.65
N LYS A 146 8.20 4.26 12.92
CA LYS A 146 8.13 5.67 13.32
C LYS A 146 9.45 6.43 13.11
N ARG A 147 10.61 5.79 12.99
CA ARG A 147 11.88 6.40 12.53
C ARG A 147 11.92 6.49 11.01
N ASP A 148 11.56 5.43 10.30
CA ASP A 148 11.60 5.37 8.84
C ASP A 148 10.62 6.39 8.22
N LYS A 149 9.42 6.52 8.81
CA LYS A 149 8.44 7.56 8.47
C LYS A 149 8.94 9.01 8.74
N ARG A 150 10.04 9.17 9.49
CA ARG A 150 10.70 10.47 9.71
C ARG A 150 11.89 10.68 8.78
N SER A 151 12.70 9.65 8.46
CA SER A 151 13.77 9.77 7.46
C SER A 151 13.20 10.00 6.05
N LEU A 152 12.22 9.19 5.62
CA LEU A 152 11.54 9.35 4.32
C LEU A 152 10.87 10.73 4.17
N LYS A 153 10.44 11.35 5.27
CA LYS A 153 9.92 12.73 5.27
C LYS A 153 11.00 13.81 5.18
N LEU A 154 12.20 13.54 5.71
CA LEU A 154 13.36 14.41 5.56
C LEU A 154 13.89 14.33 4.13
N GLU A 155 14.15 13.12 3.64
CA GLU A 155 14.57 12.82 2.27
C GLU A 155 13.63 13.47 1.24
N LEU A 156 12.30 13.31 1.41
CA LEU A 156 11.32 13.94 0.52
C LEU A 156 11.34 15.48 0.60
N LYS A 157 11.58 16.07 1.77
CA LYS A 157 11.68 17.54 1.92
C LYS A 157 13.01 18.08 1.35
N GLU A 158 14.10 17.33 1.46
CA GLU A 158 15.39 17.64 0.82
C GLU A 158 15.27 17.58 -0.70
N LEU A 159 14.58 16.57 -1.23
CA LEU A 159 14.32 16.38 -2.66
C LEU A 159 13.37 17.47 -3.22
N GLU A 160 12.33 17.85 -2.47
CA GLU A 160 11.51 19.03 -2.76
C GLU A 160 12.34 20.33 -2.84
N LEU A 161 13.25 20.57 -1.88
CA LEU A 161 14.11 21.76 -1.87
C LEU A 161 15.10 21.75 -3.04
N ALA A 162 15.69 20.61 -3.38
CA ALA A 162 16.55 20.48 -4.56
C ALA A 162 15.78 20.78 -5.87
N HIS A 163 14.53 20.33 -5.98
CA HIS A 163 13.66 20.69 -7.11
C HIS A 163 13.30 22.18 -7.13
N GLU A 164 13.03 22.81 -5.98
CA GLU A 164 12.80 24.26 -5.89
C GLU A 164 14.05 25.07 -6.30
N ASP A 165 15.25 24.60 -5.96
CA ASP A 165 16.52 25.21 -6.36
C ASP A 165 16.75 25.09 -7.88
N VAL A 166 16.57 23.91 -8.47
CA VAL A 166 16.67 23.71 -9.94
C VAL A 166 15.66 24.59 -10.70
N ILE A 167 14.42 24.71 -10.20
CA ILE A 167 13.41 25.62 -10.79
C ILE A 167 13.84 27.09 -10.66
N ARG A 168 14.54 27.46 -9.58
CA ARG A 168 15.07 28.82 -9.36
C ARG A 168 16.21 29.13 -10.31
N GLU A 169 17.13 28.19 -10.53
CA GLU A 169 18.22 28.31 -11.51
C GLU A 169 17.68 28.43 -12.94
N LEU A 170 16.75 27.57 -13.33
CA LEU A 170 16.12 27.59 -14.66
C LEU A 170 15.40 28.93 -14.94
N LYS A 171 14.75 29.51 -13.92
CA LYS A 171 14.15 30.86 -14.02
C LYS A 171 15.22 31.95 -14.20
N GLN A 172 16.31 31.89 -13.43
CA GLN A 172 17.43 32.84 -13.60
C GLN A 172 18.11 32.72 -14.97
N GLU A 173 18.29 31.51 -15.50
CA GLU A 173 18.78 31.24 -16.87
C GLU A 173 17.86 31.88 -17.91
N HIS A 174 16.55 31.66 -17.79
CA HIS A 174 15.53 32.23 -18.66
C HIS A 174 15.52 33.76 -18.62
N ASP A 175 15.59 34.38 -17.45
CA ASP A 175 15.64 35.84 -17.29
C ASP A 175 16.95 36.45 -17.84
N LYS A 176 18.10 35.78 -17.66
CA LYS A 176 19.37 36.14 -18.31
C LYS A 176 19.23 36.10 -19.83
N ASN A 177 18.56 35.07 -20.38
CA ASN A 177 18.39 34.91 -21.82
C ASN A 177 17.37 35.91 -22.42
N ILE A 178 16.27 36.22 -21.73
CA ILE A 178 15.39 37.34 -22.07
C ILE A 178 16.17 38.67 -22.07
N THR A 179 17.06 38.88 -21.10
CA THR A 179 17.85 40.11 -20.99
C THR A 179 18.83 40.26 -22.16
N LYS A 180 19.54 39.19 -22.55
CA LYS A 180 20.38 39.16 -23.76
C LYS A 180 19.56 39.49 -25.01
N LEU A 181 18.43 38.81 -25.20
CA LEU A 181 17.57 38.98 -26.38
C LEU A 181 17.00 40.41 -26.48
N ARG A 182 16.65 41.03 -25.34
CA ARG A 182 16.25 42.45 -25.29
C ARG A 182 17.40 43.38 -25.72
N GLN A 183 18.63 43.14 -25.25
CA GLN A 183 19.81 43.92 -25.63
C GLN A 183 20.13 43.78 -27.14
N GLU A 184 19.98 42.57 -27.69
CA GLU A 184 20.14 42.31 -29.13
C GLU A 184 19.09 43.06 -29.97
N TYR A 185 17.81 42.99 -29.60
CA TYR A 185 16.76 43.77 -30.26
C TYR A 185 16.99 45.28 -30.14
N GLU A 186 17.41 45.78 -28.97
CA GLU A 186 17.71 47.20 -28.78
C GLU A 186 18.90 47.65 -29.65
N ARG A 187 19.96 46.84 -29.78
CA ARG A 187 21.08 47.10 -30.70
C ARG A 187 20.60 47.13 -32.15
N ASN A 188 19.81 46.14 -32.56
CA ASN A 188 19.30 46.02 -33.92
C ASN A 188 18.37 47.21 -34.29
N VAL A 189 17.55 47.69 -33.35
CA VAL A 189 16.73 48.91 -33.52
C VAL A 189 17.60 50.16 -33.66
N LYS A 190 18.61 50.36 -32.80
CA LYS A 190 19.54 51.50 -32.89
C LYS A 190 20.33 51.49 -34.21
N GLU A 191 20.79 50.32 -34.63
CA GLU A 191 21.44 50.15 -35.94
C GLU A 191 20.51 50.50 -37.10
N LEU A 192 19.23 50.08 -37.05
CA LEU A 192 18.25 50.37 -38.10
C LEU A 192 17.90 51.87 -38.16
N GLN A 193 17.73 52.51 -37.00
CA GLN A 193 17.53 53.95 -36.87
C GLN A 193 18.69 54.73 -37.48
N LEU A 194 19.94 54.43 -37.08
CA LEU A 194 21.13 55.11 -37.60
C LEU A 194 21.31 54.90 -39.12
N LYS A 195 21.00 53.70 -39.63
CA LYS A 195 20.96 53.40 -41.08
C LYS A 195 19.87 54.21 -41.81
N ALA A 196 18.72 54.46 -41.20
CA ALA A 196 17.64 55.27 -41.76
C ALA A 196 17.95 56.78 -41.71
N GLU A 197 18.46 57.28 -40.60
CA GLU A 197 18.90 58.67 -40.44
C GLU A 197 20.01 59.03 -41.43
N LYS A 198 21.01 58.15 -41.61
CA LYS A 198 22.06 58.34 -42.61
C LYS A 198 21.50 58.43 -44.03
N LYS A 199 20.51 57.61 -44.39
CA LYS A 199 19.80 57.70 -45.68
C LYS A 199 19.02 59.00 -45.83
N MET A 200 18.27 59.42 -44.80
CA MET A 200 17.55 60.70 -44.82
C MET A 200 18.49 61.90 -44.94
N LYS A 201 19.64 61.88 -44.25
CA LYS A 201 20.63 62.97 -44.37
C LYS A 201 21.20 63.03 -45.79
N LEU A 202 21.68 61.91 -46.33
CA LEU A 202 22.23 61.86 -47.70
C LEU A 202 21.22 62.38 -48.74
N LEU A 203 19.95 61.99 -48.63
CA LEU A 203 18.90 62.48 -49.52
C LEU A 203 18.62 63.99 -49.37
N ARG A 204 18.72 64.55 -48.16
CA ARG A 204 18.62 66.00 -47.94
C ARG A 204 19.81 66.74 -48.54
N ASP A 205 21.02 66.25 -48.28
CA ASP A 205 22.27 66.84 -48.78
C ASP A 205 22.28 66.82 -50.33
N GLU A 206 21.81 65.74 -50.95
CA GLU A 206 21.65 65.59 -52.41
C GLU A 206 20.59 66.55 -52.99
N LEU A 207 19.40 66.64 -52.39
CA LEU A 207 18.35 67.56 -52.83
C LEU A 207 18.75 69.03 -52.64
N GLU A 208 19.50 69.37 -51.60
CA GLU A 208 20.03 70.72 -51.40
C GLU A 208 21.13 71.06 -52.41
N LEU A 209 22.02 70.10 -52.72
CA LEU A 209 23.02 70.26 -53.79
C LEU A 209 22.35 70.48 -55.15
N ARG A 210 21.35 69.66 -55.49
CA ARG A 210 20.56 69.80 -56.72
C ARG A 210 19.90 71.18 -56.79
N ARG A 211 19.24 71.63 -55.72
CA ARG A 211 18.64 72.97 -55.64
C ARG A 211 19.67 74.08 -55.82
N LYS A 212 20.89 73.93 -55.28
CA LYS A 212 21.99 74.90 -55.48
C LYS A 212 22.43 74.96 -56.96
N VAL A 213 22.57 73.82 -57.63
CA VAL A 213 22.88 73.75 -59.07
C VAL A 213 21.76 74.40 -59.90
N GLU A 214 20.50 74.04 -59.67
CA GLU A 214 19.34 74.63 -60.37
C GLU A 214 19.27 76.17 -60.17
N ILE A 215 19.62 76.68 -58.98
CA ILE A 215 19.73 78.13 -58.73
C ILE A 215 20.89 78.76 -59.52
N LEU A 216 22.07 78.13 -59.56
CA LEU A 216 23.23 78.62 -60.30
C LEU A 216 22.95 78.66 -61.81
N GLU A 217 22.33 77.62 -62.38
CA GLU A 217 21.91 77.60 -63.80
C GLU A 217 20.88 78.69 -64.13
N ILE A 218 20.00 79.05 -63.19
CA ILE A 218 19.05 80.16 -63.34
C ILE A 218 19.77 81.50 -63.24
N GLN A 219 20.76 81.64 -62.35
CA GLN A 219 21.58 82.84 -62.24
C GLN A 219 22.47 83.04 -63.49
N GLU A 220 23.11 82.00 -64.00
CA GLU A 220 23.92 82.06 -65.21
C GLU A 220 23.08 82.43 -66.44
N ARG A 221 21.90 81.81 -66.62
CA ARG A 221 20.96 82.21 -67.69
C ARG A 221 20.48 83.66 -67.56
N LYS A 222 20.23 84.14 -66.33
CA LYS A 222 19.88 85.54 -66.09
C LYS A 222 21.05 86.48 -66.39
N ASN A 223 22.26 86.15 -65.97
CA ASN A 223 23.46 86.93 -66.24
C ASN A 223 23.79 86.97 -67.74
N GLY A 224 23.63 85.85 -68.46
CA GLY A 224 23.73 85.79 -69.92
C GLY A 224 22.69 86.68 -70.61
N HIS A 225 21.44 86.69 -70.12
CA HIS A 225 20.41 87.59 -70.64
C HIS A 225 20.69 89.06 -70.32
N ILE A 226 21.21 89.38 -69.12
CA ILE A 226 21.66 90.74 -68.75
C ILE A 226 22.81 91.17 -69.65
N ASN A 227 23.80 90.32 -69.92
CA ASN A 227 24.93 90.62 -70.79
C ASN A 227 24.50 90.85 -72.25
N GLU A 228 23.57 90.03 -72.78
CA GLU A 228 23.00 90.25 -74.11
C GLU A 228 22.13 91.53 -74.16
N LEU A 229 21.39 91.84 -73.10
CA LEU A 229 20.61 93.07 -72.99
C LEU A 229 21.52 94.30 -72.89
N MET A 230 22.60 94.24 -72.13
CA MET A 230 23.66 95.25 -72.08
C MET A 230 24.31 95.44 -73.45
N ARG A 231 24.68 94.35 -74.15
CA ARG A 231 25.25 94.41 -75.50
C ARG A 231 24.27 95.02 -76.52
N ARG A 232 22.96 94.73 -76.39
CA ARG A 232 21.91 95.36 -77.20
C ARG A 232 21.73 96.84 -76.87
N HIS A 233 21.75 97.21 -75.58
CA HIS A 233 21.72 98.61 -75.17
C HIS A 233 22.96 99.35 -75.62
N GLU A 234 24.15 98.78 -75.55
CA GLU A 234 25.39 99.41 -76.02
C GLU A 234 25.41 99.55 -77.55
N LYS A 235 24.94 98.54 -78.30
CA LYS A 235 24.71 98.68 -79.75
C LYS A 235 23.67 99.75 -80.05
N ALA A 236 22.55 99.77 -79.34
CA ALA A 236 21.51 100.79 -79.51
C ALA A 236 21.99 102.18 -79.08
N PHE A 237 22.84 102.32 -78.06
CA PHE A 237 23.49 103.58 -77.68
C PHE A 237 24.55 103.99 -78.70
N GLY A 238 25.24 103.06 -79.35
CA GLY A 238 26.10 103.33 -80.49
C GLY A 238 25.31 103.83 -81.71
N GLU A 239 24.19 103.18 -82.03
CA GLU A 239 23.26 103.59 -83.09
C GLU A 239 22.59 104.93 -82.77
N ILE A 240 22.17 105.16 -81.54
CA ILE A 240 21.63 106.43 -81.03
C ILE A 240 22.72 107.52 -81.01
N LYS A 241 23.98 107.20 -80.69
CA LYS A 241 25.09 108.14 -80.73
C LYS A 241 25.51 108.48 -82.16
N ASN A 242 25.43 107.53 -83.10
CA ASN A 242 25.62 107.80 -84.52
C ASN A 242 24.45 108.64 -85.04
N TYR A 243 23.20 108.25 -84.76
CA TYR A 243 22.01 109.03 -85.07
C TYR A 243 22.04 110.44 -84.47
N TYR A 244 22.57 110.64 -83.25
CA TYR A 244 22.80 111.96 -82.65
C TYR A 244 24.11 112.64 -83.09
N ASN A 245 25.06 111.96 -83.70
CA ASN A 245 26.17 112.58 -84.43
C ASN A 245 25.65 113.13 -85.77
N ASP A 246 24.93 112.30 -86.52
CA ASP A 246 24.25 112.68 -87.76
C ASP A 246 23.20 113.77 -87.51
N ILE A 247 22.48 113.70 -86.39
CA ILE A 247 21.58 114.77 -85.92
C ILE A 247 22.34 115.94 -85.30
N THR A 248 23.53 115.85 -84.72
CA THR A 248 24.29 117.08 -84.37
C THR A 248 24.90 117.72 -85.61
N HIS A 249 25.14 116.97 -86.67
CA HIS A 249 25.49 117.52 -87.98
C HIS A 249 24.29 118.24 -88.59
N ASN A 250 23.15 117.54 -88.75
CA ASN A 250 21.90 118.13 -89.22
C ASN A 250 21.37 119.23 -88.28
N ASN A 251 21.65 119.19 -86.96
CA ASN A 251 21.27 120.22 -86.00
C ASN A 251 22.29 121.36 -85.87
N LEU A 252 23.51 121.26 -86.40
CA LEU A 252 24.28 122.49 -86.66
C LEU A 252 23.60 123.32 -87.77
N ASP A 253 22.84 122.66 -88.64
CA ASP A 253 21.95 123.30 -89.60
C ASP A 253 20.53 123.57 -89.06
N LEU A 254 19.97 122.72 -88.19
CA LEU A 254 18.61 122.82 -87.64
C LEU A 254 18.51 123.62 -86.32
N ILE A 255 19.58 123.81 -85.55
CA ILE A 255 19.62 124.83 -84.44
C ILE A 255 19.57 126.25 -85.02
N ARG A 256 19.79 126.39 -86.33
CA ARG A 256 19.54 127.63 -87.08
C ARG A 256 18.04 127.94 -87.25
N SER A 257 17.15 126.94 -87.16
CA SER A 257 15.68 127.09 -87.29
C SER A 257 14.91 126.77 -86.01
N LEU A 258 15.28 125.72 -85.26
CA LEU A 258 14.63 125.32 -84.00
C LEU A 258 14.95 126.24 -82.80
N LYS A 259 15.44 127.46 -83.04
CA LYS A 259 15.30 128.57 -82.08
C LYS A 259 13.88 129.16 -82.08
N GLU A 260 13.04 128.84 -83.06
CA GLU A 260 11.67 129.38 -83.16
C GLU A 260 10.61 128.50 -82.48
N GLU A 261 10.71 127.17 -82.55
CA GLU A 261 9.61 126.25 -82.14
C GLU A 261 9.58 125.84 -80.66
N VAL A 262 10.55 126.28 -79.83
CA VAL A 262 10.61 125.93 -78.39
C VAL A 262 9.45 126.55 -77.57
N ALA A 263 8.67 127.45 -78.15
CA ALA A 263 7.57 128.14 -77.48
C ALA A 263 6.36 127.26 -77.12
N ASP A 264 6.02 126.24 -77.93
CA ASP A 264 4.62 125.81 -78.04
C ASP A 264 4.24 124.54 -77.24
N MET A 265 5.20 123.71 -76.82
CA MET A 265 4.91 122.39 -76.22
C MET A 265 4.59 122.38 -74.71
N ASN A 266 4.15 123.50 -74.13
CA ASN A 266 3.85 123.65 -72.69
C ASN A 266 2.38 123.31 -72.29
N LYS A 267 1.65 122.50 -73.08
CA LYS A 267 0.17 122.41 -73.02
C LYS A 267 -0.46 120.99 -72.86
N LYS A 268 0.26 119.98 -72.36
CA LYS A 268 -0.25 118.57 -72.30
C LYS A 268 -0.16 117.89 -70.91
N LEU A 269 -0.83 118.43 -69.88
CA LEU A 269 -0.78 117.84 -68.52
C LEU A 269 -2.09 117.71 -67.72
N ALA A 270 -3.27 118.05 -68.28
CA ALA A 270 -4.53 118.19 -67.52
C ALA A 270 -5.61 117.11 -67.77
N ALA A 271 -5.24 115.88 -68.17
CA ALA A 271 -6.20 114.85 -68.62
C ALA A 271 -6.44 113.66 -67.67
N ASN A 272 -5.53 113.38 -66.73
CA ASN A 272 -5.49 112.05 -66.05
C ASN A 272 -6.35 111.91 -64.78
N GLU A 273 -6.92 112.97 -64.21
CA GLU A 273 -7.52 112.89 -62.86
C GLU A 273 -8.89 112.19 -62.80
N LYS A 274 -9.66 112.12 -63.89
CA LYS A 274 -11.02 111.54 -63.84
C LYS A 274 -11.06 110.01 -63.71
N LEU A 275 -10.04 109.29 -64.17
CA LEU A 275 -10.05 107.82 -64.21
C LEU A 275 -10.03 107.18 -62.80
N MET A 276 -9.52 107.90 -61.79
CA MET A 276 -9.33 107.37 -60.44
C MET A 276 -10.62 107.22 -59.62
N PHE A 277 -11.73 107.88 -60.00
CA PHE A 277 -12.97 107.89 -59.22
C PHE A 277 -13.87 106.69 -59.48
N GLU A 278 -13.95 106.22 -60.73
CA GLU A 278 -14.85 105.11 -61.13
C GLU A 278 -14.37 103.77 -60.54
N ILE A 279 -13.06 103.54 -60.60
CA ILE A 279 -12.37 102.37 -60.02
C ILE A 279 -12.66 102.22 -58.51
N ALA A 280 -12.86 103.33 -57.79
CA ALA A 280 -13.17 103.32 -56.36
C ALA A 280 -14.61 102.84 -56.04
N GLN A 281 -15.58 103.04 -56.95
CA GLN A 281 -16.96 102.60 -56.72
C GLN A 281 -17.17 101.11 -57.03
N GLU A 282 -16.52 100.57 -58.07
CA GLU A 282 -16.68 99.15 -58.42
C GLU A 282 -16.09 98.22 -57.34
N ASN A 283 -14.91 98.56 -56.81
CA ASN A 283 -14.30 97.84 -55.68
C ASN A 283 -15.25 97.72 -54.47
N LYS A 284 -16.07 98.75 -54.22
CA LYS A 284 -17.03 98.78 -53.10
C LYS A 284 -18.29 97.94 -53.33
N LYS A 285 -18.61 97.58 -54.58
CA LYS A 285 -19.70 96.63 -54.91
C LYS A 285 -19.26 95.17 -54.79
N LEU A 286 -17.99 94.87 -55.07
CA LEU A 286 -17.46 93.51 -55.14
C LEU A 286 -17.07 92.92 -53.76
N SER A 287 -16.89 93.75 -52.74
CA SER A 287 -16.41 93.31 -51.41
C SER A 287 -17.41 92.44 -50.63
N GLU A 288 -18.72 92.69 -50.76
CA GLU A 288 -19.72 91.93 -49.99
C GLU A 288 -19.96 90.51 -50.53
N PRO A 289 -20.12 90.29 -51.86
CA PRO A 289 -20.18 88.94 -52.43
C PRO A 289 -18.93 88.11 -52.09
N LEU A 290 -17.74 88.72 -52.18
CA LEU A 290 -16.48 88.08 -51.80
C LEU A 290 -16.47 87.62 -50.33
N THR A 291 -16.95 88.48 -49.42
CA THR A 291 -17.04 88.18 -47.98
C THR A 291 -18.01 87.01 -47.68
N ARG A 292 -19.09 86.88 -48.44
CA ARG A 292 -20.03 85.75 -48.31
C ARG A 292 -19.39 84.45 -48.82
N ALA A 293 -18.79 84.47 -50.01
CA ALA A 293 -18.11 83.31 -50.60
C ALA A 293 -16.95 82.80 -49.73
N LEU A 294 -16.16 83.69 -49.10
CA LEU A 294 -15.08 83.30 -48.19
C LEU A 294 -15.61 82.52 -46.97
N LYS A 295 -16.73 82.94 -46.37
CA LYS A 295 -17.36 82.23 -45.24
C LYS A 295 -17.95 80.87 -45.64
N GLU A 296 -18.42 80.74 -46.88
CA GLU A 296 -18.92 79.47 -47.42
C GLU A 296 -17.76 78.49 -47.67
N VAL A 297 -16.66 78.96 -48.26
CA VAL A 297 -15.41 78.19 -48.41
C VAL A 297 -14.84 77.76 -47.05
N GLU A 298 -14.95 78.60 -46.02
CA GLU A 298 -14.51 78.26 -44.65
C GLU A 298 -15.36 77.13 -44.03
N LYS A 299 -16.69 77.18 -44.16
CA LYS A 299 -17.59 76.08 -43.73
C LYS A 299 -17.29 74.78 -44.46
N LEU A 300 -17.22 74.82 -45.79
CA LEU A 300 -16.95 73.63 -46.61
C LEU A 300 -15.57 73.02 -46.29
N ARG A 301 -14.56 73.82 -45.93
CA ARG A 301 -13.27 73.32 -45.43
C ARG A 301 -13.40 72.62 -44.07
N HIS A 302 -14.24 73.11 -43.16
CA HIS A 302 -14.48 72.48 -41.87
C HIS A 302 -15.25 71.15 -42.03
N GLU A 303 -16.27 71.12 -42.88
CA GLU A 303 -17.02 69.90 -43.22
C GLU A 303 -16.11 68.84 -43.89
N LEU A 304 -15.26 69.26 -44.82
CA LEU A 304 -14.25 68.39 -45.44
C LEU A 304 -13.26 67.80 -44.41
N ALA A 305 -12.81 68.60 -43.44
CA ALA A 305 -11.91 68.15 -42.38
C ALA A 305 -12.57 67.12 -41.45
N ASN A 306 -13.85 67.33 -41.10
CA ASN A 306 -14.63 66.36 -40.32
C ASN A 306 -14.84 65.06 -41.13
N TYR A 307 -15.21 65.14 -42.41
CA TYR A 307 -15.34 63.97 -43.27
C TYR A 307 -14.01 63.18 -43.43
N GLN A 308 -12.86 63.86 -43.49
CA GLN A 308 -11.55 63.21 -43.49
C GLN A 308 -11.26 62.47 -42.17
N LYS A 309 -11.60 63.09 -41.02
CA LYS A 309 -11.48 62.49 -39.70
C LYS A 309 -12.36 61.24 -39.57
N ASP A 310 -13.60 61.30 -40.03
CA ASP A 310 -14.56 60.19 -39.98
C ASP A 310 -14.19 59.06 -40.95
N LYS A 311 -13.59 59.39 -42.10
CA LYS A 311 -13.01 58.39 -43.01
C LYS A 311 -11.85 57.63 -42.34
N MET A 312 -10.99 58.31 -41.59
CA MET A 312 -9.91 57.65 -40.83
C MET A 312 -10.44 56.84 -39.63
N SER A 313 -11.44 57.34 -38.90
CA SER A 313 -12.05 56.59 -37.78
C SER A 313 -12.74 55.31 -38.27
N LEU A 314 -13.45 55.37 -39.41
CA LEU A 314 -14.04 54.21 -40.08
C LEU A 314 -12.97 53.21 -40.57
N GLN A 315 -11.86 53.68 -41.13
CA GLN A 315 -10.75 52.81 -41.53
C GLN A 315 -10.14 52.08 -40.33
N ASN A 316 -9.90 52.80 -39.22
CA ASN A 316 -9.39 52.22 -37.99
C ASN A 316 -10.39 51.22 -37.38
N ALA A 317 -11.68 51.54 -37.36
CA ALA A 317 -12.74 50.65 -36.90
C ALA A 317 -12.80 49.35 -37.72
N LYS A 318 -12.70 49.44 -39.06
CA LYS A 318 -12.62 48.26 -39.95
C LYS A 318 -11.38 47.41 -39.69
N SER A 319 -10.22 48.03 -39.47
CA SER A 319 -9.00 47.28 -39.14
C SER A 319 -9.12 46.53 -37.81
N ARG A 320 -9.74 47.16 -36.79
CA ARG A 320 -10.01 46.53 -35.49
C ARG A 320 -11.05 45.40 -35.61
N LEU A 321 -12.10 45.58 -36.42
CA LEU A 321 -13.09 44.54 -36.69
C LEU A 321 -12.42 43.31 -37.31
N HIS A 322 -11.58 43.48 -38.33
CA HIS A 322 -10.88 42.38 -39.00
C HIS A 322 -9.93 41.61 -38.08
N VAL A 323 -9.25 42.29 -37.15
CA VAL A 323 -8.45 41.64 -36.09
C VAL A 323 -9.35 40.83 -35.15
N LEU A 324 -10.48 41.38 -34.70
CA LEU A 324 -11.43 40.68 -33.83
C LEU A 324 -12.10 39.49 -34.52
N GLU A 325 -12.45 39.60 -35.81
CA GLU A 325 -12.99 38.50 -36.64
C GLU A 325 -11.98 37.35 -36.80
N THR A 326 -10.69 37.68 -36.86
CA THR A 326 -9.62 36.68 -36.95
C THR A 326 -9.40 36.03 -35.60
N GLN A 327 -9.23 36.80 -34.53
CA GLN A 327 -9.13 36.30 -33.15
C GLN A 327 -10.33 35.42 -32.76
N LEU A 328 -11.55 35.78 -33.15
CA LEU A 328 -12.74 34.98 -32.88
C LEU A 328 -12.69 33.64 -33.62
N ARG A 329 -12.27 33.64 -34.90
CA ARG A 329 -12.12 32.41 -35.69
C ARG A 329 -11.08 31.47 -35.09
N ASP A 330 -9.93 32.03 -34.69
CA ASP A 330 -8.85 31.29 -34.06
C ASP A 330 -9.32 30.67 -32.73
N LEU A 331 -10.02 31.45 -31.89
CA LEU A 331 -10.61 30.96 -30.63
C LEU A 331 -11.68 29.88 -30.84
N THR A 332 -12.53 30.00 -31.86
CA THR A 332 -13.52 28.96 -32.17
C THR A 332 -12.86 27.64 -32.59
N TRP A 333 -11.76 27.70 -33.33
CA TRP A 333 -11.01 26.50 -33.71
C TRP A 333 -10.28 25.87 -32.51
N GLU A 334 -9.64 26.70 -31.66
CA GLU A 334 -9.04 26.21 -30.41
C GLU A 334 -10.09 25.57 -29.49
N HIS A 335 -11.30 26.12 -29.43
CA HIS A 335 -12.42 25.58 -28.66
C HIS A 335 -12.91 24.22 -29.21
N GLU A 336 -13.14 24.10 -30.52
CA GLU A 336 -13.53 22.84 -31.17
C GLU A 336 -12.48 21.73 -30.94
N VAL A 337 -11.19 22.07 -31.01
CA VAL A 337 -10.09 21.14 -30.74
C VAL A 337 -10.03 20.74 -29.25
N LEU A 338 -10.35 21.65 -28.33
CA LEU A 338 -10.47 21.34 -26.90
C LEU A 338 -11.66 20.43 -26.60
N GLU A 339 -12.82 20.66 -27.20
CA GLU A 339 -14.01 19.81 -27.02
C GLU A 339 -13.77 18.39 -27.55
N GLN A 340 -13.15 18.25 -28.74
CA GLN A 340 -12.78 16.95 -29.29
C GLN A 340 -11.79 16.19 -28.40
N ARG A 341 -10.80 16.88 -27.82
CA ARG A 341 -9.86 16.28 -26.86
C ARG A 341 -10.52 15.90 -25.55
N PHE A 342 -11.41 16.75 -25.03
CA PHE A 342 -12.17 16.47 -23.80
C PHE A 342 -13.05 15.23 -23.98
N GLY A 343 -13.83 15.16 -25.07
CA GLY A 343 -14.67 14.00 -25.39
C GLY A 343 -13.90 12.72 -25.76
N ALA A 344 -12.59 12.80 -26.02
CA ALA A 344 -11.71 11.64 -26.11
C ALA A 344 -11.29 11.16 -24.70
N VAL A 345 -10.83 12.08 -23.83
CA VAL A 345 -10.45 11.77 -22.45
C VAL A 345 -11.63 11.28 -21.61
N GLU A 346 -12.85 11.75 -21.85
CA GLU A 346 -14.05 11.20 -21.20
C GLU A 346 -14.32 9.74 -21.61
N LYS A 347 -14.08 9.37 -22.88
CA LYS A 347 -14.20 7.98 -23.32
C LYS A 347 -13.10 7.11 -22.72
N GLU A 348 -11.85 7.58 -22.75
CA GLU A 348 -10.73 6.87 -22.10
C GLU A 348 -11.00 6.64 -20.60
N ARG A 349 -11.59 7.61 -19.90
CA ARG A 349 -12.05 7.47 -18.51
C ARG A 349 -13.11 6.38 -18.37
N ASP A 350 -14.15 6.42 -19.20
CA ASP A 350 -15.31 5.52 -19.08
C ASP A 350 -14.97 4.09 -19.49
N GLU A 351 -14.16 3.90 -20.55
CA GLU A 351 -13.61 2.60 -20.96
C GLU A 351 -12.70 2.00 -19.87
N LEU A 352 -11.85 2.82 -19.24
CA LEU A 352 -10.99 2.37 -18.13
C LEU A 352 -11.81 1.98 -16.89
N TYR A 353 -12.91 2.69 -16.64
CA TYR A 353 -13.83 2.40 -15.52
C TYR A 353 -14.62 1.10 -15.76
N GLU A 354 -15.19 0.90 -16.95
CA GLU A 354 -15.85 -0.36 -17.33
C GLU A 354 -14.88 -1.55 -17.28
N HIS A 355 -13.65 -1.37 -17.78
CA HIS A 355 -12.63 -2.42 -17.73
C HIS A 355 -12.19 -2.75 -16.29
N PHE A 356 -12.15 -1.76 -15.40
CA PHE A 356 -11.87 -1.96 -13.97
C PHE A 356 -12.96 -2.75 -13.26
N GLU A 357 -14.24 -2.39 -13.45
CA GLU A 357 -15.36 -3.16 -12.89
C GLU A 357 -15.40 -4.59 -13.45
N SER A 358 -15.23 -4.76 -14.78
CA SER A 358 -15.14 -6.06 -15.44
C SER A 358 -14.02 -6.94 -14.86
N THR A 359 -12.83 -6.37 -14.68
CA THR A 359 -11.67 -7.07 -14.08
C THR A 359 -11.93 -7.48 -12.63
N ILE A 360 -12.60 -6.63 -11.84
CA ILE A 360 -13.02 -6.99 -10.47
C ILE A 360 -13.97 -8.18 -10.48
N TYR A 361 -15.01 -8.16 -11.34
CA TYR A 361 -15.95 -9.28 -11.43
C TYR A 361 -15.28 -10.58 -11.88
N GLU A 362 -14.35 -10.54 -12.85
CA GLU A 362 -13.56 -11.72 -13.23
C GLU A 362 -12.72 -12.27 -12.06
N VAL A 363 -12.02 -11.40 -11.33
CA VAL A 363 -11.16 -11.82 -10.20
C VAL A 363 -12.01 -12.40 -9.06
N GLN A 364 -13.15 -11.78 -8.75
CA GLN A 364 -14.11 -12.29 -7.77
C GLN A 364 -14.69 -13.64 -8.21
N GLN A 365 -15.08 -13.80 -9.47
CA GLN A 365 -15.60 -15.06 -10.01
C GLN A 365 -14.55 -16.18 -9.97
N LYS A 366 -13.31 -15.90 -10.40
CA LYS A 366 -12.19 -16.85 -10.38
C LYS A 366 -11.83 -17.27 -8.95
N SER A 367 -11.83 -16.32 -8.00
CA SER A 367 -11.61 -16.62 -6.58
C SER A 367 -12.77 -17.41 -5.98
N GLY A 368 -14.02 -17.04 -6.27
CA GLY A 368 -15.22 -17.72 -5.79
C GLY A 368 -15.30 -19.16 -6.27
N PHE A 369 -15.04 -19.41 -7.55
CA PHE A 369 -14.97 -20.77 -8.10
C PHE A 369 -13.86 -21.60 -7.45
N LYS A 370 -12.68 -21.02 -7.20
CA LYS A 370 -11.60 -21.68 -6.47
C LYS A 370 -12.00 -22.05 -5.03
N ASN A 371 -12.70 -21.15 -4.34
CA ASN A 371 -13.18 -21.39 -2.97
C ASN A 371 -14.23 -22.51 -2.94
N ILE A 372 -15.26 -22.45 -3.80
CA ILE A 372 -16.29 -23.50 -3.93
C ILE A 372 -15.67 -24.86 -4.26
N LEU A 373 -14.64 -24.90 -5.11
CA LEU A 373 -13.91 -26.14 -5.44
C LEU A 373 -13.08 -26.68 -4.25
N LEU A 374 -12.57 -25.80 -3.38
CA LEU A 374 -11.88 -26.20 -2.15
C LEU A 374 -12.87 -26.68 -1.08
N GLU A 375 -13.99 -25.99 -0.91
CA GLU A 375 -15.10 -26.38 -0.03
C GLU A 375 -15.62 -27.78 -0.41
N LYS A 376 -15.96 -28.01 -1.69
CA LYS A 376 -16.42 -29.32 -2.18
C LYS A 376 -15.38 -30.44 -2.04
N LYS A 377 -14.07 -30.10 -2.07
CA LYS A 377 -13.00 -31.08 -1.77
C LYS A 377 -12.90 -31.38 -0.28
N LEU A 378 -13.08 -30.38 0.59
CA LEU A 378 -13.03 -30.53 2.04
C LEU A 378 -14.24 -31.35 2.53
N GLU A 379 -15.44 -31.03 2.04
CA GLU A 379 -16.68 -31.78 2.26
C GLU A 379 -16.55 -33.25 1.82
N ALA A 380 -16.02 -33.52 0.61
CA ALA A 380 -15.77 -34.89 0.15
C ALA A 380 -14.71 -35.64 0.98
N GLN A 381 -13.72 -34.93 1.53
CA GLN A 381 -12.76 -35.52 2.48
C GLN A 381 -13.37 -35.78 3.86
N ALA A 382 -14.24 -34.89 4.35
CA ALA A 382 -14.98 -35.07 5.60
C ALA A 382 -15.94 -36.26 5.50
N GLU A 383 -16.73 -36.37 4.43
CA GLU A 383 -17.55 -37.56 4.13
C GLU A 383 -16.71 -38.84 4.10
N SER A 384 -15.48 -38.77 3.57
CA SER A 384 -14.58 -39.93 3.51
C SER A 384 -14.00 -40.28 4.88
N LEU A 385 -13.76 -39.29 5.74
CA LEU A 385 -13.34 -39.46 7.13
C LEU A 385 -14.46 -40.12 7.94
N GLU A 386 -15.68 -39.56 7.94
CA GLU A 386 -16.84 -40.11 8.66
C GLU A 386 -17.11 -41.58 8.27
N LYS A 387 -17.07 -41.88 6.96
CA LYS A 387 -17.23 -43.27 6.46
C LYS A 387 -16.11 -44.20 6.92
N LYS A 388 -14.89 -43.68 7.17
CA LYS A 388 -13.76 -44.45 7.71
C LYS A 388 -13.83 -44.62 9.22
N GLU A 389 -14.25 -43.60 9.96
CA GLU A 389 -14.47 -43.66 11.41
C GLU A 389 -15.64 -44.60 11.76
N ALA A 390 -16.71 -44.60 10.96
CA ALA A 390 -17.81 -45.56 11.08
C ALA A 390 -17.35 -47.01 10.82
N GLN A 391 -16.62 -47.25 9.73
CA GLN A 391 -16.04 -48.57 9.43
C GLN A 391 -15.06 -49.05 10.50
N LEU A 392 -14.23 -48.15 11.04
CA LEU A 392 -13.32 -48.46 12.15
C LEU A 392 -14.11 -48.83 13.41
N SER A 393 -15.12 -48.04 13.76
CA SER A 393 -15.97 -48.27 14.94
C SER A 393 -16.72 -49.60 14.87
N GLU A 394 -17.25 -49.96 13.69
CA GLU A 394 -17.90 -51.25 13.46
C GLU A 394 -16.92 -52.42 13.65
N VAL A 395 -15.72 -52.33 13.06
CA VAL A 395 -14.68 -53.38 13.20
C VAL A 395 -14.19 -53.50 14.65
N LEU A 396 -14.04 -52.39 15.37
CA LEU A 396 -13.68 -52.39 16.79
C LEU A 396 -14.76 -53.04 17.66
N ALA A 397 -16.04 -52.73 17.42
CA ALA A 397 -17.16 -53.33 18.14
C ALA A 397 -17.32 -54.83 17.83
N ALA A 398 -17.12 -55.24 16.58
CA ALA A 398 -17.25 -56.64 16.16
C ALA A 398 -16.11 -57.55 16.65
N SER A 399 -14.93 -57.00 16.95
CA SER A 399 -13.72 -57.77 17.26
C SER A 399 -13.47 -58.04 18.75
N ASN A 400 -14.19 -57.38 19.67
CA ASN A 400 -14.11 -57.59 21.13
C ASN A 400 -12.66 -57.58 21.69
N LEU A 401 -11.79 -56.75 21.12
CA LEU A 401 -10.39 -56.61 21.52
C LEU A 401 -10.26 -55.80 22.83
N ASP A 402 -9.24 -56.10 23.62
CA ASP A 402 -8.93 -55.32 24.84
C ASP A 402 -8.63 -53.85 24.48
N PRO A 403 -9.44 -52.88 24.96
CA PRO A 403 -9.22 -51.46 24.67
C PRO A 403 -7.85 -50.96 25.11
N THR A 404 -7.27 -51.54 26.17
CA THR A 404 -5.97 -51.16 26.73
C THR A 404 -4.84 -51.46 25.77
N MET A 405 -4.81 -52.69 25.25
CA MET A 405 -3.82 -53.13 24.26
C MET A 405 -4.06 -52.46 22.90
N LEU A 406 -5.31 -52.24 22.51
CA LEU A 406 -5.62 -51.61 21.23
C LEU A 406 -5.21 -50.12 21.20
N GLY A 407 -5.48 -49.36 22.26
CA GLY A 407 -4.99 -47.99 22.41
C GLY A 407 -3.46 -47.88 22.41
N ALA A 408 -2.76 -48.86 23.00
CA ALA A 408 -1.30 -48.92 22.97
C ALA A 408 -0.74 -49.23 21.57
N VAL A 409 -1.41 -50.07 20.78
CA VAL A 409 -1.04 -50.37 19.39
C VAL A 409 -1.36 -49.20 18.45
N ALA A 410 -2.53 -48.57 18.61
CA ALA A 410 -2.95 -47.41 17.84
C ALA A 410 -1.96 -46.25 18.03
N LYS A 411 -1.70 -45.84 19.30
CA LYS A 411 -0.73 -44.77 19.59
C LYS A 411 0.65 -45.07 19.00
N LYS A 412 1.14 -46.31 19.07
CA LYS A 412 2.44 -46.68 18.51
C LYS A 412 2.46 -46.64 16.97
N LEU A 413 1.31 -46.79 16.32
CA LEU A 413 1.16 -46.57 14.88
C LEU A 413 1.15 -45.07 14.56
N ASP A 414 0.45 -44.25 15.36
CA ASP A 414 0.42 -42.80 15.23
C ASP A 414 1.82 -42.18 15.42
N ASP A 415 2.55 -42.58 16.48
CA ASP A 415 3.95 -42.18 16.74
C ASP A 415 4.86 -42.48 15.51
N VAL A 416 4.59 -43.59 14.79
CA VAL A 416 5.32 -43.98 13.57
C VAL A 416 4.87 -43.19 12.35
N LEU A 417 3.57 -42.91 12.20
CA LEU A 417 3.03 -42.09 11.11
C LEU A 417 3.54 -40.65 11.22
N ASP A 418 3.54 -40.05 12.41
CA ASP A 418 4.09 -38.71 12.63
C ASP A 418 5.59 -38.65 12.40
N ALA A 419 6.36 -39.67 12.84
CA ALA A 419 7.78 -39.76 12.49
C ALA A 419 8.01 -39.84 10.97
N LYS A 420 7.15 -40.54 10.22
CA LYS A 420 7.20 -40.61 8.75
C LYS A 420 6.76 -39.30 8.09
N ASN A 421 5.73 -38.63 8.60
CA ASN A 421 5.25 -37.34 8.12
C ASN A 421 6.30 -36.23 8.35
N GLY A 422 6.96 -36.23 9.51
CA GLY A 422 8.08 -35.35 9.82
C GLY A 422 9.27 -35.59 8.90
N ALA A 423 9.64 -36.85 8.66
CA ALA A 423 10.69 -37.20 7.70
C ALA A 423 10.36 -36.77 6.26
N LEU A 424 9.10 -36.92 5.82
CA LEU A 424 8.64 -36.45 4.51
C LEU A 424 8.77 -34.93 4.37
N LYS A 425 8.30 -34.16 5.35
CA LYS A 425 8.45 -32.69 5.37
C LYS A 425 9.91 -32.27 5.36
N SER A 426 10.76 -32.94 6.15
CA SER A 426 12.21 -32.69 6.16
C SER A 426 12.86 -32.97 4.80
N LEU A 427 12.51 -34.07 4.13
CA LEU A 427 13.06 -34.42 2.82
C LEU A 427 12.55 -33.50 1.70
N GLN A 428 11.31 -33.03 1.78
CA GLN A 428 10.78 -31.99 0.89
C GLN A 428 11.55 -30.68 1.08
N TYR A 429 11.75 -30.25 2.33
CA TYR A 429 12.54 -29.06 2.65
C TYR A 429 14.00 -29.17 2.15
N GLU A 430 14.66 -30.31 2.33
CA GLU A 430 16.02 -30.50 1.82
C GLU A 430 16.07 -30.54 0.29
N LEU A 431 15.06 -31.11 -0.38
CA LEU A 431 14.94 -31.08 -1.84
C LEU A 431 14.76 -29.63 -2.35
N ASP A 432 13.90 -28.83 -1.73
CA ASP A 432 13.70 -27.42 -2.09
C ASP A 432 14.95 -26.59 -1.81
N ARG A 433 15.67 -26.86 -0.72
CA ARG A 433 16.96 -26.23 -0.41
C ARG A 433 18.04 -26.58 -1.43
N VAL A 434 18.14 -27.83 -1.86
CA VAL A 434 19.16 -28.31 -2.80
C VAL A 434 18.87 -27.88 -4.24
N THR A 435 17.63 -28.00 -4.71
CA THR A 435 17.22 -27.55 -6.07
C THR A 435 17.42 -26.04 -6.23
N LYS A 436 17.14 -25.27 -5.17
CA LYS A 436 17.38 -23.83 -5.13
C LYS A 436 18.86 -23.46 -5.05
N ALA A 437 19.66 -24.18 -4.26
CA ALA A 437 21.12 -23.99 -4.25
C ALA A 437 21.74 -24.30 -5.62
N HIS A 438 21.25 -25.32 -6.33
CA HIS A 438 21.62 -25.63 -7.72
C HIS A 438 21.29 -24.47 -8.67
N ASN A 439 20.08 -23.90 -8.58
CA ASN A 439 19.68 -22.73 -9.36
C ASN A 439 20.52 -21.47 -9.06
N ASP A 440 20.82 -21.20 -7.78
CA ASP A 440 21.66 -20.07 -7.39
C ASP A 440 23.12 -20.28 -7.85
N VAL A 441 23.64 -21.51 -7.84
CA VAL A 441 24.95 -21.86 -8.40
C VAL A 441 25.00 -21.67 -9.91
N ILE A 442 23.95 -22.02 -10.66
CA ILE A 442 23.86 -21.75 -12.11
C ILE A 442 24.02 -20.24 -12.37
N ARG A 443 23.23 -19.40 -11.68
CA ARG A 443 23.28 -17.93 -11.82
C ARG A 443 24.67 -17.36 -11.52
N VAL A 444 25.35 -17.89 -10.50
CA VAL A 444 26.72 -17.46 -10.15
C VAL A 444 27.72 -17.86 -11.23
N TYR A 445 27.60 -19.05 -11.83
CA TYR A 445 28.45 -19.44 -12.97
C TYR A 445 28.16 -18.61 -14.23
N GLU A 446 26.90 -18.36 -14.58
CA GLU A 446 26.52 -17.49 -15.70
C GLU A 446 27.08 -16.06 -15.52
N SER A 447 26.96 -15.51 -14.31
CA SER A 447 27.55 -14.22 -13.96
C SER A 447 29.08 -14.21 -14.05
N LYS A 448 29.76 -15.28 -13.63
CA LYS A 448 31.23 -15.37 -13.73
C LYS A 448 31.75 -15.63 -15.15
N LEU A 449 31.04 -16.39 -15.97
CA LEU A 449 31.38 -16.55 -17.39
C LEU A 449 31.28 -15.19 -18.11
N THR A 450 30.20 -14.44 -17.83
CA THR A 450 30.02 -13.07 -18.34
C THR A 450 31.14 -12.12 -17.86
N GLU A 451 31.55 -12.21 -16.59
CA GLU A 451 32.67 -11.42 -16.03
C GLU A 451 34.02 -11.70 -16.72
N PHE A 452 34.26 -12.95 -17.14
CA PHE A 452 35.43 -13.34 -17.93
C PHE A 452 35.26 -13.16 -19.46
N GLY A 453 34.13 -12.59 -19.91
CA GLY A 453 33.86 -12.34 -21.32
C GLY A 453 33.52 -13.58 -22.16
N ILE A 454 33.14 -14.69 -21.51
CA ILE A 454 32.72 -15.93 -22.17
C ILE A 454 31.19 -15.91 -22.32
N PRO A 455 30.64 -15.92 -23.55
CA PRO A 455 29.19 -15.99 -23.77
C PRO A 455 28.59 -17.28 -23.20
N VAL A 456 27.39 -17.18 -22.61
CA VAL A 456 26.71 -18.34 -22.00
C VAL A 456 26.34 -19.40 -23.06
N GLU A 457 26.19 -18.96 -24.31
CA GLU A 457 25.96 -19.79 -25.49
C GLU A 457 27.12 -20.75 -25.80
N GLU A 458 28.36 -20.42 -25.42
CA GLU A 458 29.55 -21.25 -25.71
C GLU A 458 29.66 -22.49 -24.83
N LEU A 459 28.84 -22.61 -23.77
CA LEU A 459 28.80 -23.80 -22.89
C LEU A 459 28.41 -25.09 -23.63
N GLY A 460 27.74 -25.01 -24.78
CA GLY A 460 27.32 -26.19 -25.57
C GLY A 460 26.17 -27.02 -24.97
N PHE A 461 25.74 -26.74 -23.75
CA PHE A 461 24.55 -27.31 -23.10
C PHE A 461 23.75 -26.22 -22.38
N ARG A 462 22.45 -26.47 -22.15
CA ARG A 462 21.61 -25.62 -21.30
C ARG A 462 21.40 -26.31 -19.95
N PRO A 463 21.72 -25.67 -18.82
CA PRO A 463 21.46 -26.27 -17.51
C PRO A 463 19.96 -26.40 -17.25
N LEU A 464 19.53 -27.50 -16.64
CA LEU A 464 18.14 -27.69 -16.26
C LEU A 464 17.85 -26.89 -14.98
N VAL A 465 17.09 -25.80 -15.14
CA VAL A 465 16.63 -24.95 -14.03
C VAL A 465 15.38 -25.59 -13.42
N THR A 466 15.39 -25.78 -12.10
CA THR A 466 14.22 -26.27 -11.34
C THR A 466 13.28 -25.12 -10.96
N ASN A 467 11.99 -25.37 -10.79
CA ASN A 467 11.02 -24.30 -10.52
C ASN A 467 11.00 -23.94 -9.01
N THR A 468 11.80 -22.95 -8.59
CA THR A 468 12.00 -22.58 -7.17
C THR A 468 11.72 -21.09 -6.90
N GLY A 469 11.28 -20.76 -5.69
CA GLY A 469 11.05 -19.37 -5.26
C GLY A 469 12.31 -18.48 -5.28
N THR A 470 12.12 -17.16 -5.40
CA THR A 470 13.16 -16.19 -5.82
C THR A 470 14.08 -15.64 -4.74
N GLY A 471 13.77 -15.78 -3.44
CA GLY A 471 14.67 -15.36 -2.35
C GLY A 471 15.94 -16.24 -2.26
N PRO A 472 16.90 -15.95 -1.36
CA PRO A 472 18.14 -16.74 -1.23
C PRO A 472 17.93 -18.21 -0.79
N ALA A 473 18.84 -19.12 -1.14
CA ALA A 473 18.79 -20.53 -0.71
C ALA A 473 18.71 -20.73 0.83
N GLY A 474 19.34 -19.86 1.63
CA GLY A 474 19.24 -19.86 3.10
C GLY A 474 17.90 -19.35 3.66
N LEU A 475 16.99 -18.90 2.80
CA LEU A 475 15.64 -18.40 3.11
C LEU A 475 14.57 -19.21 2.34
N VAL A 476 14.75 -20.53 2.23
CA VAL A 476 13.62 -21.44 2.07
C VAL A 476 12.92 -21.52 3.43
N ALA A 477 11.67 -21.07 3.49
CA ALA A 477 10.77 -21.34 4.60
C ALA A 477 10.03 -22.66 4.35
N SER A 478 9.82 -23.43 5.42
CA SER A 478 9.08 -24.70 5.46
C SER A 478 7.57 -24.49 5.63
#